data_AF-A0A6B1BGK8-F1
#
_entry.id   AF-A0A6B1BGK8-F1
#
_cell.length_a   1.000
_cell.length_b   1.000
_cell.length_c   1.000
_cell.angle_alpha   90.00
_cell.angle_beta   90.00
_cell.angle_gamma   90.00
#
_symmetry.space_group_name_H-M   'P 1'
#
loop_
_entity.id
_entity.type
_entity.pdbx_description
1 polymer ?
#
loop_
_entity_poly.entity_id
_entity_poly.type
_entity_poly.pdbx_seq_one_letter_code
_entity_poly.pdbx_strand_id
1 'polypeptide(L)'
;MPPKLISLLRNTGLDIHWEKSAATFPGNLPFLQPEAIRENGDWANLPPNAINFAIRAAKQIAADPDLAHMAWHAHRLLFIDKSTQNSATRDWPLLAPVLGNYGGAFYLLIALSGIPQLRTYHQSRDIPEHITRLTCRDTYVWAQQYHDIGIFKNDRFFHPGNPGAWGLCTRILSWLLGHLNGDLYRVGRLQYKIGPFRQKMRAYRHRTSTHLCLLCESGLEFRTDGNFNGAGEREDPQAWTSELTETATHIIGNPIHPNGHAQRQPVGLPRAHWNCVLTEGDPILEIHIPEDGPMAFENCGDSLRQVAEFFPKHFPDRPFKAICCTSWLLDPTYQALLSKNSNIVRFQRECYLFPLNSRSKYSGRERIFGPYAHDLSTAPRDSSMRAAVLDHIENGGCLISGGCLLWTDHLDKWGTQFYLHQSPSPQS
;
A
#
# COMPACT_ATOMS: atom_id res chain seq x y z
N MET A 1 -0.63 -35.43 0.77
CA MET A 1 0.39 -34.57 1.40
C MET A 1 1.50 -35.42 2.02
N PRO A 2 2.77 -34.99 1.98
CA PRO A 2 3.88 -35.75 2.54
C PRO A 2 3.87 -35.80 4.07
N PRO A 3 4.16 -36.95 4.72
CA PRO A 3 4.05 -37.11 6.16
C PRO A 3 4.81 -36.06 6.99
N LYS A 4 6.02 -35.64 6.54
CA LYS A 4 6.82 -34.62 7.25
C LYS A 4 6.17 -33.23 7.29
N LEU A 5 5.28 -32.95 6.34
CA LEU A 5 4.66 -31.64 6.17
C LEU A 5 3.20 -31.59 6.63
N ILE A 6 2.57 -32.74 6.91
CA ILE A 6 1.15 -32.78 7.32
C ILE A 6 0.89 -31.90 8.54
N SER A 7 1.76 -31.94 9.56
CA SER A 7 1.60 -31.12 10.77
C SER A 7 1.81 -29.62 10.54
N LEU A 8 2.56 -29.25 9.49
CA LEU A 8 2.83 -27.85 9.12
C LEU A 8 1.79 -27.27 8.16
N LEU A 9 1.21 -28.09 7.29
CA LEU A 9 0.32 -27.64 6.22
C LEU A 9 -1.17 -27.70 6.60
N ARG A 10 -1.56 -28.60 7.51
CA ARG A 10 -2.97 -28.80 7.87
C ARG A 10 -3.56 -27.48 8.40
N ASN A 11 -4.69 -27.06 7.82
CA ASN A 11 -5.42 -25.83 8.17
C ASN A 11 -4.69 -24.52 7.85
N THR A 12 -3.72 -24.51 6.91
CA THR A 12 -2.94 -23.31 6.59
C THR A 12 -3.25 -22.68 5.24
N GLY A 13 -4.32 -23.10 4.55
CA GLY A 13 -4.65 -22.62 3.20
C GLY A 13 -3.65 -23.07 2.11
N LEU A 14 -2.55 -23.72 2.52
CA LEU A 14 -1.55 -24.38 1.68
C LEU A 14 -1.80 -25.89 1.57
N ASP A 15 -2.94 -26.38 2.06
CA ASP A 15 -3.42 -27.77 1.91
C ASP A 15 -4.44 -27.92 0.76
N ILE A 16 -4.96 -26.81 0.23
CA ILE A 16 -5.98 -26.81 -0.83
C ILE A 16 -5.42 -27.37 -2.14
N HIS A 17 -6.16 -28.25 -2.81
CA HIS A 17 -5.79 -28.80 -4.12
C HIS A 17 -4.39 -29.44 -4.18
N TRP A 18 -3.95 -30.07 -3.08
CA TRP A 18 -2.66 -30.74 -3.02
C TRP A 18 -2.56 -31.87 -4.05
N GLU A 19 -3.62 -32.66 -4.23
CA GLU A 19 -3.66 -33.82 -5.14
C GLU A 19 -3.33 -33.41 -6.58
N LYS A 20 -3.89 -32.28 -7.04
CA LYS A 20 -3.60 -31.72 -8.36
C LYS A 20 -2.13 -31.34 -8.51
N SER A 21 -1.50 -30.90 -7.43
CA SER A 21 -0.09 -30.49 -7.43
C SER A 21 0.83 -31.70 -7.46
N ALA A 22 0.51 -32.75 -6.69
CA ALA A 22 1.21 -34.02 -6.75
C ALA A 22 1.11 -34.66 -8.15
N ALA A 23 -0.07 -34.64 -8.76
CA ALA A 23 -0.28 -35.18 -10.11
C ALA A 23 0.43 -34.40 -11.23
N THR A 24 0.76 -33.13 -11.00
CA THR A 24 1.39 -32.24 -11.99
C THR A 24 2.85 -31.94 -11.67
N PHE A 25 3.45 -32.63 -10.69
CA PHE A 25 4.83 -32.38 -10.27
C PHE A 25 5.80 -32.66 -11.44
N PRO A 26 6.58 -31.66 -11.89
CA PRO A 26 7.40 -31.78 -13.10
C PRO A 26 8.69 -32.61 -12.92
N GLY A 27 8.95 -33.16 -11.74
CA GLY A 27 10.19 -33.89 -11.42
C GLY A 27 11.37 -32.97 -11.12
N ASN A 28 11.57 -31.92 -11.93
CA ASN A 28 12.52 -30.84 -11.68
C ASN A 28 11.80 -29.49 -11.61
N LEU A 29 12.28 -28.56 -10.78
CA LEU A 29 11.72 -27.23 -10.61
C LEU A 29 12.62 -26.18 -11.27
N PRO A 30 12.30 -25.69 -12.49
CA PRO A 30 13.15 -24.75 -13.21
C PRO A 30 13.43 -23.47 -12.42
N PHE A 31 12.46 -22.99 -11.63
CA PHE A 31 12.61 -21.78 -10.82
C PHE A 31 13.54 -21.95 -9.61
N LEU A 32 13.94 -23.17 -9.27
CA LEU A 32 14.97 -23.45 -8.25
C LEU A 32 16.38 -23.59 -8.84
N GLN A 33 16.52 -23.53 -10.17
CA GLN A 33 17.83 -23.60 -10.81
C GLN A 33 18.62 -22.32 -10.58
N PRO A 34 19.94 -22.39 -10.33
CA PRO A 34 20.76 -21.22 -10.03
C PRO A 34 20.66 -20.12 -11.11
N GLU A 35 20.56 -20.48 -12.38
CA GLU A 35 20.49 -19.56 -13.51
C GLU A 35 19.18 -18.75 -13.47
N ALA A 36 18.05 -19.43 -13.23
CA ALA A 36 16.75 -18.78 -13.07
C ALA A 36 16.70 -17.87 -11.84
N ILE A 37 17.33 -18.27 -10.73
CA ILE A 37 17.40 -17.45 -9.51
C ILE A 37 18.23 -16.19 -9.75
N ARG A 38 19.34 -16.30 -10.50
CA ARG A 38 20.16 -15.13 -10.87
C ARG A 38 19.41 -14.17 -11.78
N GLU A 39 18.77 -14.68 -12.84
CA GLU A 39 18.00 -13.85 -13.77
C GLU A 39 16.86 -13.13 -13.05
N ASN A 40 16.03 -13.87 -12.30
CA ASN A 40 14.89 -13.27 -11.60
C ASN A 40 15.34 -12.37 -10.43
N GLY A 41 16.46 -12.70 -9.78
CA GLY A 41 17.10 -11.86 -8.79
C GLY A 41 17.58 -10.52 -9.37
N ASP A 42 18.17 -10.53 -10.57
CA ASP A 42 18.55 -9.31 -11.31
C ASP A 42 17.34 -8.43 -11.63
N TRP A 43 16.25 -9.03 -12.14
CA TRP A 43 15.00 -8.30 -12.38
C TRP A 43 14.44 -7.64 -11.13
N ALA A 44 14.55 -8.30 -9.97
CA ALA A 44 14.18 -7.75 -8.67
C ALA A 44 15.24 -6.83 -8.06
N ASN A 45 16.41 -6.68 -8.68
CA ASN A 45 17.55 -5.92 -8.17
C ASN A 45 18.08 -6.44 -6.82
N LEU A 46 18.05 -7.75 -6.60
CA LEU A 46 18.65 -8.39 -5.43
C LEU A 46 20.19 -8.30 -5.49
N PRO A 47 20.86 -7.99 -4.36
CA PRO A 47 22.31 -7.98 -4.32
C PRO A 47 22.90 -9.40 -4.43
N PRO A 48 24.17 -9.56 -4.86
CA PRO A 48 24.78 -10.88 -5.05
C PRO A 48 24.76 -11.79 -3.82
N ASN A 49 24.87 -11.23 -2.61
CA ASN A 49 24.79 -12.00 -1.37
C ASN A 49 23.38 -12.58 -1.12
N ALA A 50 22.32 -11.84 -1.46
CA ALA A 50 20.93 -12.31 -1.41
C ALA A 50 20.69 -13.44 -2.41
N ILE A 51 21.14 -13.25 -3.65
CA ILE A 51 21.04 -14.26 -4.72
C ILE A 51 21.77 -15.55 -4.30
N ASN A 52 23.00 -15.45 -3.82
CA ASN A 52 23.75 -16.60 -3.33
C ASN A 52 23.08 -17.29 -2.12
N PHE A 53 22.42 -16.54 -1.25
CA PHE A 53 21.63 -17.09 -0.15
C PHE A 53 20.42 -17.88 -0.67
N ALA A 54 19.69 -17.32 -1.63
CA ALA A 54 18.55 -17.99 -2.27
C ALA A 54 18.96 -19.27 -3.03
N ILE A 55 20.12 -19.27 -3.71
CA ILE A 55 20.67 -20.46 -4.39
C ILE A 55 20.99 -21.57 -3.38
N ARG A 56 21.58 -21.24 -2.22
CA ARG A 56 21.83 -22.24 -1.16
C ARG A 56 20.53 -22.80 -0.59
N ALA A 57 19.53 -21.95 -0.37
CA ALA A 57 18.19 -22.37 0.05
C ALA A 57 17.56 -23.33 -0.97
N ALA A 58 17.60 -22.96 -2.26
CA ALA A 58 17.04 -23.74 -3.35
C ALA A 58 17.68 -25.14 -3.44
N LYS A 59 19.01 -25.24 -3.25
CA LYS A 59 19.71 -26.54 -3.20
C LYS A 59 19.20 -27.42 -2.07
N GLN A 60 18.92 -26.87 -0.89
CA GLN A 60 18.38 -27.64 0.25
C GLN A 60 16.93 -28.07 -0.01
N ILE A 61 16.10 -27.16 -0.52
CA ILE A 61 14.69 -27.43 -0.85
C ILE A 61 14.59 -28.52 -1.94
N ALA A 62 15.42 -28.44 -2.97
CA ALA A 62 15.42 -29.41 -4.07
C ALA A 62 15.94 -30.81 -3.66
N ALA A 63 16.76 -30.89 -2.60
CA ALA A 63 17.29 -32.15 -2.10
C ALA A 63 16.31 -32.94 -1.20
N ASP A 64 15.30 -32.28 -0.62
CA ASP A 64 14.23 -32.95 0.12
C ASP A 64 12.97 -33.08 -0.76
N PRO A 65 12.52 -34.30 -1.12
CA PRO A 65 11.34 -34.51 -1.95
C PRO A 65 10.09 -33.81 -1.43
N ASP A 66 9.89 -33.76 -0.11
CA ASP A 66 8.68 -33.18 0.48
C ASP A 66 8.69 -31.66 0.30
N LEU A 67 9.84 -31.01 0.52
CA LEU A 67 10.02 -29.58 0.33
C LEU A 67 9.97 -29.17 -1.15
N ALA A 68 10.49 -30.01 -2.05
CA ALA A 68 10.35 -29.79 -3.49
C ALA A 68 8.86 -29.83 -3.92
N HIS A 69 8.09 -30.82 -3.45
CA HIS A 69 6.66 -30.85 -3.72
C HIS A 69 5.92 -29.64 -3.14
N MET A 70 6.31 -29.17 -1.96
CA MET A 70 5.74 -27.96 -1.35
C MET A 70 6.08 -26.70 -2.16
N ALA A 71 7.32 -26.58 -2.65
CA ALA A 71 7.72 -25.46 -3.51
C ALA A 71 6.94 -25.45 -4.82
N TRP A 72 6.78 -26.61 -5.46
CA TRP A 72 5.92 -26.76 -6.63
C TRP A 72 4.48 -26.38 -6.33
N HIS A 73 3.95 -26.87 -5.21
CA HIS A 73 2.59 -26.59 -4.78
C HIS A 73 2.34 -25.09 -4.62
N ALA A 74 3.21 -24.40 -3.88
CA ALA A 74 3.13 -22.96 -3.67
C ALA A 74 3.22 -22.18 -5.00
N HIS A 75 4.19 -22.52 -5.86
CA HIS A 75 4.32 -21.90 -7.18
C HIS A 75 3.05 -22.10 -8.03
N ARG A 76 2.53 -23.33 -8.09
CA ARG A 76 1.34 -23.66 -8.86
C ARG A 76 0.11 -22.91 -8.35
N LEU A 77 -0.12 -22.87 -7.05
CA LEU A 77 -1.27 -22.17 -6.46
C LEU A 77 -1.27 -20.67 -6.77
N LEU A 78 -0.10 -20.03 -6.82
CA LEU A 78 -0.01 -18.58 -6.98
C LEU A 78 0.03 -18.14 -8.45
N PHE A 79 0.76 -18.89 -9.29
CA PHE A 79 1.12 -18.42 -10.64
C PHE A 79 0.49 -19.24 -11.78
N ILE A 80 0.08 -20.48 -11.51
CA ILE A 80 -0.53 -21.36 -12.52
C ILE A 80 -2.06 -21.44 -12.32
N ASP A 81 -2.51 -21.70 -11.10
CA ASP A 81 -3.92 -21.85 -10.76
C ASP A 81 -4.50 -20.55 -10.25
N LYS A 82 -4.88 -19.67 -11.17
CA LYS A 82 -5.38 -18.33 -10.80
C LYS A 82 -6.70 -18.37 -10.01
N SER A 83 -7.41 -19.51 -10.01
CA SER A 83 -8.64 -19.69 -9.22
C SER A 83 -8.39 -19.61 -7.71
N THR A 84 -7.15 -19.80 -7.26
CA THR A 84 -6.72 -19.73 -5.86
C THR A 84 -5.95 -18.45 -5.51
N GLN A 85 -5.98 -17.41 -6.35
CA GLN A 85 -5.30 -16.13 -6.07
C GLN A 85 -5.81 -15.44 -4.79
N ASN A 86 -7.01 -15.81 -4.32
CA ASN A 86 -7.57 -15.38 -3.04
C ASN A 86 -7.20 -16.29 -1.85
N SER A 87 -6.36 -17.32 -2.06
CA SER A 87 -5.83 -18.11 -0.94
C SER A 87 -5.05 -17.17 -0.03
N ALA A 88 -5.42 -17.18 1.26
CA ALA A 88 -4.82 -16.30 2.25
C ALA A 88 -3.38 -16.74 2.50
N THR A 89 -2.46 -16.34 1.63
CA THR A 89 -1.03 -16.64 1.80
C THR A 89 -0.52 -16.17 3.16
N ARG A 90 -1.20 -15.19 3.78
CA ARG A 90 -0.97 -14.73 5.16
C ARG A 90 -1.00 -15.87 6.18
N ASP A 91 -1.83 -16.88 5.96
CA ASP A 91 -2.06 -18.01 6.87
C ASP A 91 -1.11 -19.19 6.60
N TRP A 92 -0.24 -19.07 5.58
CA TRP A 92 0.78 -20.08 5.28
C TRP A 92 1.78 -20.22 6.44
N PRO A 93 2.35 -21.43 6.64
CA PRO A 93 3.10 -21.73 7.85
C PRO A 93 4.47 -21.05 7.92
N LEU A 94 4.99 -20.85 9.12
CA LEU A 94 6.41 -20.53 9.27
C LEU A 94 7.24 -21.79 9.03
N LEU A 95 8.24 -21.68 8.15
CA LEU A 95 9.08 -22.82 7.75
C LEU A 95 10.38 -22.93 8.53
N ALA A 96 10.60 -22.07 9.54
CA ALA A 96 11.76 -22.16 10.42
C ALA A 96 11.95 -23.54 11.09
N PRO A 97 10.89 -24.28 11.48
CA PRO A 97 11.06 -25.63 12.05
C PRO A 97 11.68 -26.66 11.11
N VAL A 98 11.59 -26.47 9.79
CA VAL A 98 12.10 -27.43 8.78
C VAL A 98 13.26 -26.89 7.95
N LEU A 99 13.36 -25.57 7.78
CA LEU A 99 14.37 -24.91 6.95
C LEU A 99 15.29 -23.98 7.74
N GLY A 100 15.08 -23.83 9.05
CA GLY A 100 15.83 -22.90 9.89
C GLY A 100 15.85 -21.49 9.28
N ASN A 101 17.05 -20.96 9.06
CA ASN A 101 17.27 -19.62 8.50
C ASN A 101 16.82 -19.49 7.03
N TYR A 102 16.57 -20.59 6.33
CA TYR A 102 16.05 -20.57 4.96
C TYR A 102 14.52 -20.55 4.89
N GLY A 103 13.80 -20.53 6.03
CA GLY A 103 12.34 -20.49 6.04
C GLY A 103 11.76 -19.30 5.26
N GLY A 104 12.33 -18.11 5.39
CA GLY A 104 11.93 -16.95 4.58
C GLY A 104 12.44 -17.00 3.14
N ALA A 105 13.60 -17.63 2.90
CA ALA A 105 14.14 -17.80 1.55
C ALA A 105 13.24 -18.68 0.67
N PHE A 106 12.51 -19.63 1.26
CA PHE A 106 11.47 -20.37 0.56
C PHE A 106 10.46 -19.40 -0.07
N TYR A 107 9.91 -18.46 0.70
CA TYR A 107 8.94 -17.50 0.19
C TYR A 107 9.53 -16.50 -0.80
N LEU A 108 10.81 -16.13 -0.63
CA LEU A 108 11.54 -15.34 -1.62
C LEU A 108 11.66 -16.08 -2.96
N LEU A 109 12.03 -17.37 -2.95
CA LEU A 109 12.10 -18.19 -4.16
C LEU A 109 10.74 -18.32 -4.85
N ILE A 110 9.66 -18.46 -4.08
CA ILE A 110 8.30 -18.45 -4.64
C ILE A 110 7.98 -17.09 -5.28
N ALA A 111 8.28 -15.96 -4.64
CA ALA A 111 8.09 -14.65 -5.26
C ALA A 111 8.90 -14.48 -6.56
N LEU A 112 10.18 -14.86 -6.55
CA LEU A 112 11.05 -14.82 -7.74
C LEU A 112 10.51 -15.69 -8.88
N SER A 113 9.87 -16.83 -8.56
CA SER A 113 9.28 -17.73 -9.56
C SER A 113 8.11 -17.11 -10.36
N GLY A 114 7.50 -16.03 -9.86
CA GLY A 114 6.43 -15.30 -10.54
C GLY A 114 6.92 -14.27 -11.55
N ILE A 115 8.19 -13.85 -11.49
CA ILE A 115 8.76 -12.80 -12.35
C ILE A 115 8.66 -13.12 -13.85
N PRO A 116 8.91 -14.36 -14.33
CA PRO A 116 8.76 -14.68 -15.75
C PRO A 116 7.32 -14.47 -16.28
N GLN A 117 6.31 -14.79 -15.46
CA GLN A 117 4.90 -14.58 -15.82
C GLN A 117 4.57 -13.09 -15.85
N LEU A 118 5.04 -12.32 -14.86
CA LEU A 118 4.88 -10.86 -14.84
C LEU A 118 5.48 -10.21 -16.09
N ARG A 119 6.71 -10.60 -16.45
CA ARG A 119 7.40 -10.09 -17.65
C ARG A 119 6.60 -10.35 -18.92
N THR A 120 6.11 -11.58 -19.08
CA THR A 120 5.27 -11.96 -20.23
C THR A 120 3.99 -11.13 -20.29
N TYR A 121 3.34 -10.94 -19.14
CA TYR A 121 2.13 -10.13 -19.03
C TYR A 121 2.38 -8.64 -19.30
N HIS A 122 3.47 -8.07 -18.79
CA HIS A 122 3.84 -6.69 -19.06
C HIS A 122 4.21 -6.47 -20.53
N GLN A 123 4.93 -7.42 -21.14
CA GLN A 123 5.24 -7.38 -22.56
C GLN A 123 3.98 -7.42 -23.43
N SER A 124 2.98 -8.24 -23.08
CA SER A 124 1.71 -8.28 -23.83
C SER A 124 0.83 -7.03 -23.65
N ARG A 125 1.20 -6.14 -22.71
CA ARG A 125 0.57 -4.84 -22.46
C ARG A 125 1.43 -3.67 -22.97
N ASP A 126 2.51 -3.95 -23.69
CA ASP A 126 3.50 -2.97 -24.15
C ASP A 126 4.10 -2.11 -23.02
N ILE A 127 4.16 -2.64 -21.80
CA ILE A 127 4.71 -1.92 -20.64
C ILE A 127 6.22 -1.80 -20.79
N PRO A 128 6.80 -0.59 -20.64
CA PRO A 128 8.25 -0.40 -20.73
C PRO A 128 9.02 -1.28 -19.74
N GLU A 129 10.16 -1.84 -20.19
CA GLU A 129 11.00 -2.71 -19.36
C GLU A 129 11.38 -2.07 -18.02
N HIS A 130 11.72 -0.77 -18.02
CA HIS A 130 12.11 -0.08 -16.80
C HIS A 130 10.98 -0.03 -15.75
N ILE A 131 9.71 0.06 -16.16
CA ILE A 131 8.53 -0.02 -15.26
C ILE A 131 8.38 -1.44 -14.72
N THR A 132 8.65 -2.45 -15.53
CA THR A 132 8.66 -3.86 -15.09
C THR A 132 9.73 -4.09 -14.04
N ARG A 133 10.96 -3.62 -14.28
CA ARG A 133 12.06 -3.71 -13.30
C ARG A 133 11.74 -2.96 -12.00
N LEU A 134 11.20 -1.75 -12.09
CA LEU A 134 10.77 -0.99 -10.91
C LEU A 134 9.67 -1.72 -10.12
N THR A 135 8.73 -2.36 -10.81
CA THR A 135 7.68 -3.18 -10.19
C THR A 135 8.27 -4.39 -9.48
N CYS A 136 9.20 -5.13 -10.12
CA CYS A 136 9.90 -6.27 -9.52
C CYS A 136 10.77 -5.87 -8.31
N ARG A 137 11.32 -4.64 -8.31
CA ARG A 137 12.21 -4.14 -7.26
C ARG A 137 11.58 -4.14 -5.87
N ASP A 138 10.25 -4.11 -5.76
CA ASP A 138 9.58 -4.21 -4.45
C ASP A 138 9.93 -5.54 -3.74
N THR A 139 10.22 -6.61 -4.50
CA THR A 139 10.73 -7.87 -3.93
C THR A 139 12.06 -7.66 -3.19
N TYR A 140 12.99 -6.87 -3.74
CA TYR A 140 14.22 -6.53 -3.03
C TYR A 140 13.98 -5.66 -1.81
N VAL A 141 13.11 -4.64 -1.90
CA VAL A 141 12.78 -3.76 -0.76
C VAL A 141 12.41 -4.59 0.47
N TRP A 142 11.52 -5.56 0.29
CA TRP A 142 11.09 -6.38 1.40
C TRP A 142 12.07 -7.49 1.77
N ALA A 143 12.83 -8.02 0.82
CA ALA A 143 13.89 -8.98 1.13
C ALA A 143 15.01 -8.33 1.93
N GLN A 144 15.32 -7.07 1.67
CA GLN A 144 16.27 -6.28 2.46
C GLN A 144 15.70 -5.97 3.83
N GLN A 145 14.43 -5.53 3.93
CA GLN A 145 13.84 -5.31 5.25
C GLN A 145 13.88 -6.60 6.09
N TYR A 146 13.53 -7.74 5.50
CA TYR A 146 13.67 -9.05 6.14
C TYR A 146 15.12 -9.30 6.59
N HIS A 147 16.11 -8.97 5.76
CA HIS A 147 17.52 -9.13 6.11
C HIS A 147 17.95 -8.25 7.29
N ASP A 148 17.53 -7.00 7.30
CA ASP A 148 17.95 -6.00 8.27
C ASP A 148 17.35 -6.28 9.65
N ILE A 149 16.08 -6.71 9.70
CA ILE A 149 15.36 -6.87 10.97
C ILE A 149 15.02 -8.33 11.30
N GLY A 150 14.84 -9.23 10.34
CA GLY A 150 14.43 -10.62 10.58
C GLY A 150 12.91 -10.85 10.68
N ILE A 151 12.47 -12.05 11.13
CA ILE A 151 11.04 -12.34 11.44
C ILE A 151 10.83 -12.75 12.90
N PHE A 152 9.82 -12.16 13.52
CA PHE A 152 9.05 -12.75 14.62
C PHE A 152 7.55 -12.58 14.37
N LYS A 153 6.77 -13.48 14.97
CA LYS A 153 5.30 -13.47 14.97
C LYS A 153 4.78 -12.50 16.04
N ASN A 154 4.04 -11.47 15.63
CA ASN A 154 2.73 -11.10 16.19
C ASN A 154 1.86 -10.51 15.08
N ASP A 155 0.55 -10.53 15.30
CA ASP A 155 -0.52 -10.27 14.31
C ASP A 155 -0.53 -8.87 13.69
N ARG A 156 0.46 -8.03 14.01
CA ARG A 156 0.52 -6.66 13.51
C ARG A 156 1.87 -6.26 12.90
N PHE A 157 3.03 -6.72 13.38
CA PHE A 157 4.33 -6.25 12.86
C PHE A 157 5.49 -7.25 13.00
N PHE A 158 6.57 -6.98 12.25
CA PHE A 158 7.86 -7.68 12.34
C PHE A 158 8.49 -7.44 13.72
N HIS A 159 8.78 -8.49 14.48
CA HIS A 159 9.80 -8.37 15.53
C HIS A 159 11.13 -8.91 15.03
N PRO A 160 12.26 -8.50 15.62
CA PRO A 160 13.55 -8.82 15.06
C PRO A 160 14.00 -10.26 15.34
N GLY A 161 13.72 -11.19 14.44
CA GLY A 161 14.14 -12.58 14.59
C GLY A 161 15.18 -12.99 13.55
N ASN A 162 16.41 -13.16 14.03
CA ASN A 162 17.60 -13.54 13.26
C ASN A 162 17.95 -12.64 12.05
N PRO A 163 18.42 -11.40 12.30
CA PRO A 163 19.00 -10.53 11.26
C PRO A 163 20.10 -11.24 10.46
N GLY A 164 20.26 -10.85 9.20
CA GLY A 164 21.28 -11.40 8.30
C GLY A 164 20.79 -12.49 7.34
N ALA A 165 19.64 -13.11 7.59
CA ALA A 165 19.02 -14.06 6.67
C ALA A 165 18.25 -13.32 5.55
N TRP A 166 18.23 -13.83 4.32
CA TRP A 166 17.42 -13.26 3.24
C TRP A 166 16.10 -14.03 3.09
N GLY A 167 14.99 -13.34 2.90
CA GLY A 167 13.70 -14.00 2.79
C GLY A 167 12.52 -13.05 2.65
N LEU A 168 11.31 -13.60 2.68
CA LEU A 168 10.05 -12.86 2.80
C LEU A 168 9.20 -13.51 3.89
N CYS A 169 8.36 -12.71 4.56
CA CYS A 169 7.27 -13.26 5.36
C CYS A 169 6.00 -13.40 4.51
N THR A 170 5.07 -14.23 4.97
CA THR A 170 3.83 -14.58 4.26
C THR A 170 2.91 -13.37 4.01
N ARG A 171 2.85 -12.43 4.96
CA ARG A 171 2.13 -11.15 4.78
C ARG A 171 2.71 -10.31 3.65
N ILE A 172 4.03 -10.26 3.52
CA ILE A 172 4.69 -9.53 2.43
C ILE A 172 4.55 -10.27 1.10
N LEU A 173 4.62 -11.61 1.11
CA LEU A 173 4.32 -12.38 -0.10
C LEU A 173 2.90 -12.05 -0.60
N SER A 174 1.91 -11.99 0.30
CA SER A 174 0.53 -11.55 -0.04
C SER A 174 0.48 -10.18 -0.71
N TRP A 175 1.30 -9.24 -0.23
CA TRP A 175 1.44 -7.91 -0.82
C TRP A 175 2.07 -7.95 -2.22
N LEU A 176 3.19 -8.65 -2.37
CA LEU A 176 3.94 -8.76 -3.63
C LEU A 176 3.16 -9.48 -4.74
N LEU A 177 2.15 -10.28 -4.40
CA LEU A 177 1.26 -10.86 -5.42
C LEU A 177 0.52 -9.80 -6.24
N GLY A 178 0.24 -8.61 -5.68
CA GLY A 178 -0.29 -7.50 -6.46
C GLY A 178 0.65 -7.08 -7.60
N HIS A 179 1.95 -7.05 -7.34
CA HIS A 179 2.98 -6.76 -8.34
C HIS A 179 3.11 -7.91 -9.33
N LEU A 180 3.27 -9.13 -8.83
CA LEU A 180 3.58 -10.31 -9.65
C LEU A 180 2.41 -10.76 -10.53
N ASN A 181 1.17 -10.45 -10.14
CA ASN A 181 -0.02 -10.71 -10.96
C ASN A 181 -0.36 -9.57 -11.94
N GLY A 182 0.37 -8.44 -11.90
CA GLY A 182 0.10 -7.29 -12.75
C GLY A 182 -1.13 -6.48 -12.31
N ASP A 183 -1.41 -6.41 -11.02
CA ASP A 183 -2.44 -5.53 -10.45
C ASP A 183 -1.88 -4.19 -9.97
N LEU A 184 -0.57 -4.14 -9.67
CA LEU A 184 0.11 -2.99 -9.12
C LEU A 184 1.39 -2.69 -9.91
N TYR A 185 1.59 -1.42 -10.23
CA TYR A 185 2.69 -0.93 -11.07
C TYR A 185 3.47 0.14 -10.34
N ARG A 186 4.80 0.07 -10.37
CA ARG A 186 5.65 1.17 -9.91
C ARG A 186 6.03 2.07 -11.09
N VAL A 187 5.49 3.28 -11.11
CA VAL A 187 5.76 4.30 -12.13
C VAL A 187 6.50 5.44 -11.46
N GLY A 188 7.81 5.58 -11.72
CA GLY A 188 8.64 6.56 -11.00
C GLY A 188 8.77 6.24 -9.50
N ARG A 189 8.47 7.24 -8.65
CA ARG A 189 8.64 7.12 -7.19
C ARG A 189 7.49 6.37 -6.52
N LEU A 190 6.29 6.39 -7.07
CA LEU A 190 5.10 5.84 -6.43
C LEU A 190 4.66 4.53 -7.10
N GLN A 191 3.79 3.81 -6.40
CA GLN A 191 3.13 2.61 -6.86
C GLN A 191 1.64 2.87 -7.03
N TYR A 192 1.02 2.22 -8.01
CA TYR A 192 -0.35 2.48 -8.40
C TYR A 192 -1.12 1.20 -8.67
N LYS A 193 -2.36 1.14 -8.19
CA LYS A 193 -3.31 0.06 -8.48
C LYS A 193 -4.69 0.65 -8.72
N ILE A 194 -5.43 0.11 -9.69
CA ILE A 194 -6.84 0.47 -9.86
C ILE A 194 -7.66 -0.20 -8.76
N GLY A 195 -8.51 0.58 -8.11
CA GLY A 195 -9.46 0.09 -7.11
C GLY A 195 -10.69 0.98 -7.01
N PRO A 196 -11.73 0.56 -6.28
CA PRO A 196 -12.90 1.39 -6.01
C PRO A 196 -12.57 2.45 -4.95
N PHE A 197 -13.16 3.63 -5.09
CA PHE A 197 -13.16 4.65 -4.05
C PHE A 197 -14.06 4.18 -2.91
N ARG A 198 -13.49 3.99 -1.72
CA ARG A 198 -14.20 3.38 -0.56
C ARG A 198 -14.63 4.39 0.50
N GLN A 199 -14.45 5.68 0.24
CA GLN A 199 -14.72 6.69 1.25
C GLN A 199 -16.16 7.18 1.15
N LYS A 200 -16.77 7.42 2.31
CA LYS A 200 -18.13 7.92 2.45
C LYS A 200 -18.18 9.44 2.24
N MET A 201 -17.79 9.88 1.06
CA MET A 201 -17.83 11.29 0.65
C MET A 201 -17.99 11.39 -0.86
N ARG A 202 -18.38 12.57 -1.34
CA ARG A 202 -18.51 12.88 -2.77
C ARG A 202 -17.68 14.09 -3.13
N ALA A 203 -17.06 14.04 -4.30
CA ALA A 203 -16.41 15.20 -4.89
C ALA A 203 -17.33 15.85 -5.91
N TYR A 204 -17.53 17.14 -5.77
CA TYR A 204 -18.23 17.97 -6.74
C TYR A 204 -17.24 18.92 -7.41
N ARG A 205 -17.41 19.11 -8.72
CA ARG A 205 -16.65 20.08 -9.52
C ARG A 205 -17.57 21.12 -10.11
N HIS A 206 -17.16 22.38 -10.03
CA HIS A 206 -17.87 23.46 -10.69
C HIS A 206 -17.78 23.28 -12.22
N ARG A 207 -18.84 23.57 -12.96
CA ARG A 207 -18.95 23.28 -14.40
C ARG A 207 -18.01 24.12 -15.25
N THR A 208 -17.77 25.37 -14.85
CA THR A 208 -17.02 26.35 -15.65
C THR A 208 -15.66 26.73 -15.04
N SER A 209 -15.36 26.24 -13.83
CA SER A 209 -14.08 26.50 -13.17
C SER A 209 -13.48 25.18 -12.68
N THR A 210 -12.21 25.20 -12.30
CA THR A 210 -11.51 24.03 -11.74
C THR A 210 -11.79 23.83 -10.24
N HIS A 211 -12.76 24.55 -9.68
CA HIS A 211 -13.06 24.52 -8.25
C HIS A 211 -13.73 23.22 -7.84
N LEU A 212 -13.22 22.60 -6.77
CA LEU A 212 -13.73 21.37 -6.19
C LEU A 212 -14.27 21.60 -4.78
N CYS A 213 -15.29 20.82 -4.45
CA CYS A 213 -15.84 20.75 -3.10
C CYS A 213 -16.07 19.28 -2.74
N LEU A 214 -15.44 18.81 -1.67
CA LEU A 214 -15.73 17.49 -1.09
C LEU A 214 -16.84 17.64 -0.05
N LEU A 215 -17.91 16.85 -0.16
CA LEU A 215 -18.98 16.77 0.84
C LEU A 215 -19.00 15.39 1.49
N CYS A 216 -19.16 15.35 2.81
CA CYS A 216 -19.35 14.11 3.58
C CYS A 216 -20.70 13.46 3.22
N GLU A 217 -20.79 12.13 3.24
CA GLU A 217 -22.10 11.45 3.28
C GLU A 217 -22.77 11.66 4.64
N SER A 218 -24.10 11.56 4.70
CA SER A 218 -24.86 11.65 5.95
C SER A 218 -24.46 10.57 6.95
N GLY A 219 -24.54 10.89 8.24
CA GLY A 219 -24.39 9.92 9.33
C GLY A 219 -22.95 9.66 9.78
N LEU A 220 -21.97 10.39 9.23
CA LEU A 220 -20.59 10.31 9.72
C LEU A 220 -20.39 11.26 10.90
N GLU A 221 -19.76 10.76 11.95
CA GLU A 221 -19.52 11.50 13.18
C GLU A 221 -18.10 12.09 13.22
N PHE A 222 -18.01 13.39 13.44
CA PHE A 222 -16.77 14.16 13.51
C PHE A 222 -16.66 14.89 14.85
N ARG A 223 -15.44 15.02 15.36
CA ARG A 223 -15.12 15.89 16.49
C ARG A 223 -15.21 17.36 16.09
N THR A 224 -15.16 18.26 17.07
CA THR A 224 -15.09 19.71 16.86
C THR A 224 -13.89 20.15 16.04
N ASP A 225 -12.79 19.40 16.06
CA ASP A 225 -11.58 19.64 15.26
C ASP A 225 -11.67 19.12 13.80
N GLY A 226 -12.81 18.54 13.39
CA GLY A 226 -13.04 18.04 12.04
C GLY A 226 -12.43 16.68 11.71
N ASN A 227 -11.78 16.01 12.67
CA ASN A 227 -11.40 14.60 12.54
C ASN A 227 -12.59 13.69 12.87
N PHE A 228 -12.58 12.44 12.41
CA PHE A 228 -13.59 11.45 12.82
C PHE A 228 -13.62 11.27 14.34
N ASN A 229 -14.83 11.17 14.90
CA ASN A 229 -14.98 10.82 16.30
C ASN A 229 -14.47 9.38 16.55
N GLY A 230 -13.64 9.21 17.57
CA GLY A 230 -12.92 7.97 17.86
C GLY A 230 -11.60 7.79 17.08
N ALA A 231 -11.22 8.70 16.17
CA ALA A 231 -9.92 8.64 15.51
C ALA A 231 -8.78 8.81 16.52
N GLY A 232 -7.82 7.88 16.50
CA GLY A 232 -6.73 7.84 17.48
C GLY A 232 -7.20 7.54 18.91
N GLU A 233 -8.28 6.76 19.06
CA GLU A 233 -8.91 6.42 20.35
C GLU A 233 -9.41 7.65 21.14
N ARG A 234 -9.73 8.74 20.44
CA ARG A 234 -10.19 9.99 21.05
C ARG A 234 -11.61 10.31 20.64
N GLU A 235 -12.47 10.43 21.64
CA GLU A 235 -13.86 10.87 21.51
C GLU A 235 -14.02 12.34 21.90
N ASP A 236 -15.00 13.01 21.32
CA ASP A 236 -15.39 14.37 21.64
C ASP A 236 -16.88 14.39 22.06
N PRO A 237 -17.22 14.78 23.30
CA PRO A 237 -18.61 14.91 23.73
C PRO A 237 -19.42 15.94 22.93
N GLN A 238 -18.75 16.85 22.23
CA GLN A 238 -19.35 17.83 21.33
C GLN A 238 -19.25 17.39 19.87
N ALA A 239 -19.03 16.11 19.59
CA ALA A 239 -19.06 15.57 18.24
C ALA A 239 -20.37 15.91 17.51
N TRP A 240 -20.31 15.91 16.19
CA TRP A 240 -21.43 16.22 15.32
C TRP A 240 -21.54 15.23 14.19
N THR A 241 -22.78 15.05 13.74
CA THR A 241 -23.09 14.17 12.63
C THR A 241 -23.22 15.00 11.36
N SER A 242 -22.54 14.57 10.31
CA SER A 242 -22.65 15.17 8.99
C SER A 242 -23.98 14.84 8.32
N GLU A 243 -24.40 15.75 7.46
CA GLU A 243 -25.60 15.66 6.65
C GLU A 243 -25.26 15.94 5.19
N LEU A 244 -25.97 15.24 4.30
CA LEU A 244 -25.98 15.46 2.87
C LEU A 244 -27.42 15.30 2.38
N THR A 245 -27.98 16.37 1.84
CA THR A 245 -29.32 16.41 1.27
C THR A 245 -29.26 16.92 -0.17
N GLU A 246 -29.96 16.23 -1.06
CA GLU A 246 -30.12 16.66 -2.45
C GLU A 246 -31.56 17.07 -2.71
N THR A 247 -31.73 18.28 -3.24
CA THR A 247 -33.00 18.77 -3.75
C THR A 247 -32.96 18.83 -5.27
N ALA A 248 -34.06 19.25 -5.90
CA ALA A 248 -34.08 19.47 -7.34
C ALA A 248 -33.04 20.51 -7.80
N THR A 249 -32.73 21.52 -6.96
CA THR A 249 -31.91 22.68 -7.35
C THR A 249 -30.55 22.74 -6.68
N HIS A 250 -30.36 22.10 -5.52
CA HIS A 250 -29.13 22.19 -4.72
C HIS A 250 -28.70 20.85 -4.14
N ILE A 251 -27.40 20.67 -3.98
CA ILE A 251 -26.79 19.72 -3.05
C ILE A 251 -26.37 20.49 -1.82
N ILE A 252 -26.81 20.09 -0.63
CA ILE A 252 -26.49 20.76 0.63
C ILE A 252 -25.80 19.75 1.53
N GLY A 253 -24.60 20.04 2.01
CA GLY A 253 -23.93 19.13 2.94
C GLY A 253 -22.69 19.70 3.59
N ASN A 254 -22.15 18.93 4.54
CA ASN A 254 -20.95 19.30 5.28
C ASN A 254 -19.69 19.14 4.41
N PRO A 255 -18.92 20.23 4.19
CA PRO A 255 -17.75 20.15 3.35
C PRO A 255 -16.53 19.64 4.12
N ILE A 256 -15.54 19.16 3.38
CA ILE A 256 -14.20 18.86 3.88
C ILE A 256 -13.28 19.97 3.39
N HIS A 257 -12.59 20.65 4.30
CA HIS A 257 -11.60 21.64 3.92
C HIS A 257 -10.35 20.94 3.33
N PRO A 258 -9.69 21.49 2.28
CA PRO A 258 -8.51 20.89 1.64
C PRO A 258 -7.32 20.57 2.54
N ASN A 259 -7.31 21.03 3.79
CA ASN A 259 -6.31 20.69 4.80
C ASN A 259 -6.61 19.37 5.54
N GLY A 260 -7.72 18.69 5.23
CA GLY A 260 -8.04 17.37 5.75
C GLY A 260 -9.04 17.33 6.90
N HIS A 261 -9.76 18.43 7.15
CA HIS A 261 -10.71 18.53 8.26
C HIS A 261 -12.14 18.74 7.76
N ALA A 262 -13.09 17.96 8.28
CA ALA A 262 -14.51 18.16 8.02
C ALA A 262 -15.01 19.45 8.71
N GLN A 263 -15.94 20.16 8.08
CA GLN A 263 -16.51 21.40 8.61
C GLN A 263 -17.98 21.22 8.99
N ARG A 264 -18.33 21.64 10.21
CA ARG A 264 -19.68 21.52 10.77
C ARG A 264 -20.71 22.36 10.02
N GLN A 265 -20.33 23.50 9.46
CA GLN A 265 -21.26 24.36 8.74
C GLN A 265 -21.50 23.81 7.32
N PRO A 266 -22.73 23.44 6.95
CA PRO A 266 -23.03 22.97 5.59
C PRO A 266 -22.85 24.07 4.55
N VAL A 267 -22.57 23.65 3.32
CA VAL A 267 -22.55 24.50 2.12
C VAL A 267 -23.60 24.03 1.13
N GLY A 268 -24.17 24.98 0.36
CA GLY A 268 -25.09 24.70 -0.73
C GLY A 268 -24.38 24.82 -2.08
N LEU A 269 -24.47 23.77 -2.90
CA LEU A 269 -23.95 23.70 -4.26
C LEU A 269 -25.12 23.71 -5.25
N PRO A 270 -25.35 24.80 -6.02
CA PRO A 270 -26.39 24.81 -7.04
C PRO A 270 -26.13 23.74 -8.12
N ARG A 271 -27.10 22.85 -8.37
CA ARG A 271 -26.99 21.76 -9.37
C ARG A 271 -26.74 22.27 -10.79
N ALA A 272 -27.23 23.46 -11.08
CA ALA A 272 -26.97 24.15 -12.35
C ALA A 272 -25.47 24.41 -12.57
N HIS A 273 -24.67 24.53 -11.51
CA HIS A 273 -23.26 24.93 -11.58
C HIS A 273 -22.29 23.82 -11.15
N TRP A 274 -22.77 22.74 -10.53
CA TRP A 274 -21.92 21.70 -9.95
C TRP A 274 -22.27 20.31 -10.49
N ASN A 275 -21.24 19.49 -10.68
CA ASN A 275 -21.32 18.09 -11.08
C ASN A 275 -20.66 17.20 -10.04
N CYS A 276 -21.29 16.08 -9.69
CA CYS A 276 -20.62 15.01 -8.96
C CYS A 276 -19.59 14.35 -9.89
N VAL A 277 -18.32 14.36 -9.50
CA VAL A 277 -17.19 13.81 -10.28
C VAL A 277 -16.53 12.60 -9.62
N LEU A 278 -16.85 12.32 -8.35
CA LEU A 278 -16.40 11.12 -7.63
C LEU A 278 -17.39 10.76 -6.52
N THR A 279 -17.78 9.50 -6.43
CA THR A 279 -18.56 8.93 -5.31
C THR A 279 -18.07 7.53 -4.97
N GLU A 280 -18.59 6.94 -3.90
CA GLU A 280 -18.24 5.59 -3.46
C GLU A 280 -18.46 4.56 -4.59
N GLY A 281 -17.50 3.65 -4.74
CA GLY A 281 -17.50 2.62 -5.78
C GLY A 281 -16.86 3.05 -7.10
N ASP A 282 -16.69 4.35 -7.33
CA ASP A 282 -16.05 4.85 -8.55
C ASP A 282 -14.59 4.36 -8.68
N PRO A 283 -14.12 4.05 -9.90
CA PRO A 283 -12.75 3.60 -10.11
C PRO A 283 -11.75 4.74 -9.87
N ILE A 284 -10.71 4.46 -9.10
CA ILE A 284 -9.60 5.36 -8.79
C ILE A 284 -8.26 4.66 -8.99
N LEU A 285 -7.19 5.44 -9.10
CA LEU A 285 -5.82 4.96 -8.90
C LEU A 285 -5.42 5.14 -7.45
N GLU A 286 -5.25 4.03 -6.75
CA GLU A 286 -4.72 3.98 -5.39
C GLU A 286 -3.19 4.14 -5.41
N ILE A 287 -2.67 5.12 -4.66
CA ILE A 287 -1.23 5.33 -4.45
C ILE A 287 -0.75 4.44 -3.30
N HIS A 288 0.37 3.75 -3.54
CA HIS A 288 1.22 3.13 -2.54
C HIS A 288 2.64 3.69 -2.61
N ILE A 289 3.35 3.68 -1.49
CA ILE A 289 4.66 4.32 -1.36
C ILE A 289 5.67 3.25 -0.95
N PRO A 290 6.56 2.81 -1.87
CA PRO A 290 7.59 1.83 -1.54
C PRO A 290 8.64 2.42 -0.59
N GLU A 291 9.18 1.56 0.28
CA GLU A 291 10.25 1.86 1.25
C GLU A 291 11.63 1.87 0.55
N ASP A 292 11.73 2.65 -0.53
CA ASP A 292 12.88 2.69 -1.44
C ASP A 292 13.26 4.14 -1.74
N GLY A 293 13.94 4.76 -0.78
CA GLY A 293 14.42 6.14 -0.86
C GLY A 293 13.42 7.22 -0.42
N PRO A 294 13.80 8.50 -0.49
CA PRO A 294 12.93 9.61 -0.05
C PRO A 294 11.76 9.84 -1.02
N MET A 295 10.63 10.36 -0.50
CA MET A 295 9.55 10.93 -1.30
C MET A 295 9.92 12.33 -1.82
N ALA A 296 11.03 12.44 -2.54
CA ALA A 296 11.48 13.72 -3.08
C ALA A 296 10.36 14.37 -3.90
N PHE A 297 10.11 15.65 -3.65
CA PHE A 297 8.95 16.36 -4.18
C PHE A 297 8.81 16.27 -5.70
N GLU A 298 9.90 16.51 -6.43
CA GLU A 298 9.90 16.44 -7.91
C GLU A 298 9.61 15.02 -8.38
N ASN A 299 10.24 14.01 -7.77
CA ASN A 299 10.03 12.61 -8.14
C ASN A 299 8.58 12.15 -7.92
N CYS A 300 7.89 12.68 -6.90
CA CYS A 300 6.46 12.44 -6.68
C CYS A 300 5.60 13.13 -7.75
N GLY A 301 5.89 14.39 -8.09
CA GLY A 301 5.20 15.11 -9.17
C GLY A 301 5.37 14.42 -10.52
N ASP A 302 6.59 14.01 -10.87
CA ASP A 302 6.89 13.29 -12.11
C ASP A 302 6.21 11.92 -12.17
N SER A 303 6.21 11.19 -11.05
CA SER A 303 5.47 9.93 -10.89
C SER A 303 3.98 10.12 -11.19
N LEU A 304 3.36 11.19 -10.68
CA LEU A 304 1.96 11.49 -10.91
C LEU A 304 1.67 11.86 -12.37
N ARG A 305 2.53 12.65 -13.01
CA ARG A 305 2.37 13.01 -14.43
C ARG A 305 2.51 11.77 -15.33
N GLN A 306 3.52 10.94 -15.07
CA GLN A 306 3.74 9.71 -15.83
C GLN A 306 2.56 8.74 -15.67
N VAL A 307 1.99 8.60 -14.47
CA VAL A 307 0.87 7.66 -14.27
C VAL A 307 -0.40 8.09 -15.00
N ALA A 308 -0.62 9.40 -15.16
CA ALA A 308 -1.76 9.95 -15.89
C ALA A 308 -1.75 9.57 -17.38
N GLU A 309 -0.57 9.36 -17.97
CA GLU A 309 -0.40 8.86 -19.34
C GLU A 309 -0.34 7.33 -19.39
N PHE A 310 0.32 6.71 -18.40
CA PHE A 310 0.57 5.27 -18.35
C PHE A 310 -0.72 4.43 -18.37
N PHE A 311 -1.68 4.73 -17.47
CA PHE A 311 -2.88 3.89 -17.37
C PHE A 311 -3.79 3.98 -18.59
N PRO A 312 -4.14 5.17 -19.11
CA PRO A 312 -4.94 5.26 -20.33
C PRO A 312 -4.29 4.57 -21.54
N LYS A 313 -2.95 4.58 -21.63
CA LYS A 313 -2.21 3.93 -22.70
C LYS A 313 -2.24 2.39 -22.61
N HIS A 314 -1.94 1.83 -21.44
CA HIS A 314 -1.75 0.38 -21.28
C HIS A 314 -3.02 -0.37 -20.78
N PHE A 315 -4.00 0.39 -20.27
CA PHE A 315 -5.26 -0.12 -19.70
C PHE A 315 -6.47 0.75 -20.11
N PRO A 316 -6.71 0.99 -21.42
CA PRO A 316 -7.83 1.83 -21.87
C PRO A 316 -9.21 1.28 -21.46
N ASP A 317 -9.30 -0.03 -21.18
CA ASP A 317 -10.48 -0.73 -20.69
C ASP A 317 -10.76 -0.51 -19.19
N ARG A 318 -9.84 0.14 -18.47
CA ARG A 318 -9.93 0.36 -17.02
C ARG A 318 -9.79 1.85 -16.68
N PRO A 319 -10.76 2.69 -17.06
CA PRO A 319 -10.72 4.12 -16.76
C PRO A 319 -10.82 4.36 -15.25
N PHE A 320 -10.28 5.49 -14.80
CA PHE A 320 -10.35 5.96 -13.42
C PHE A 320 -10.73 7.44 -13.38
N LYS A 321 -11.36 7.87 -12.29
CA LYS A 321 -11.87 9.25 -12.11
C LYS A 321 -10.94 10.15 -11.31
N ALA A 322 -10.16 9.58 -10.41
CA ALA A 322 -9.23 10.31 -9.55
C ALA A 322 -8.07 9.42 -9.11
N ILE A 323 -7.03 10.06 -8.59
CA ILE A 323 -5.91 9.42 -7.89
C ILE A 323 -6.15 9.63 -6.39
N CYS A 324 -5.99 8.59 -5.59
CA CYS A 324 -6.28 8.59 -4.17
C CYS A 324 -5.15 7.93 -3.39
N CYS A 325 -4.80 8.48 -2.23
CA CYS A 325 -3.93 7.82 -1.27
C CYS A 325 -4.61 7.80 0.09
N THR A 326 -4.47 6.69 0.82
CA THR A 326 -4.82 6.60 2.24
C THR A 326 -3.60 6.10 2.98
N SER A 327 -3.12 6.87 3.96
CA SER A 327 -1.86 6.57 4.63
C SER A 327 -1.75 7.28 5.97
N TRP A 328 -0.98 6.69 6.88
CA TRP A 328 -0.51 7.36 8.08
C TRP A 328 0.23 8.67 7.72
N LEU A 329 0.96 8.69 6.60
CA LEU A 329 1.69 9.86 6.09
C LEU A 329 0.79 11.07 5.81
N LEU A 330 -0.52 10.88 5.73
CA LEU A 330 -1.49 11.93 5.39
C LEU A 330 -2.22 12.47 6.62
N ASP A 331 -1.78 12.11 7.83
CA ASP A 331 -2.18 12.80 9.06
C ASP A 331 -1.84 14.30 8.94
N PRO A 332 -2.83 15.21 8.92
CA PRO A 332 -2.58 16.65 8.78
C PRO A 332 -1.76 17.23 9.93
N THR A 333 -1.73 16.56 11.08
CA THR A 333 -0.94 16.97 12.26
C THR A 333 0.54 17.12 11.92
N TYR A 334 1.07 16.34 10.97
CA TYR A 334 2.47 16.47 10.54
C TYR A 334 2.82 17.84 9.95
N GLN A 335 1.85 18.61 9.44
CA GLN A 335 2.12 19.97 8.96
C GLN A 335 2.48 20.95 10.09
N ALA A 336 2.05 20.66 11.32
CA ALA A 336 2.42 21.42 12.51
C ALA A 336 3.68 20.87 13.18
N LEU A 337 3.90 19.55 13.12
CA LEU A 337 5.02 18.88 13.79
C LEU A 337 6.34 18.93 13.01
N LEU A 338 6.28 18.92 11.68
CA LEU A 338 7.47 18.80 10.84
C LEU A 338 7.78 20.12 10.13
N SER A 339 9.05 20.28 9.74
CA SER A 339 9.48 21.40 8.90
C SER A 339 8.66 21.49 7.61
N LYS A 340 8.36 22.73 7.17
CA LYS A 340 7.73 23.01 5.87
C LYS A 340 8.46 22.41 4.67
N ASN A 341 9.75 22.10 4.82
CA ASN A 341 10.59 21.48 3.79
C ASN A 341 10.55 19.94 3.83
N SER A 342 9.89 19.34 4.83
CA SER A 342 9.68 17.89 4.88
C SER A 342 8.96 17.42 3.63
N ASN A 343 9.46 16.35 3.01
CA ASN A 343 8.83 15.74 1.84
C ASN A 343 7.36 15.35 2.10
N ILE A 344 7.05 14.89 3.31
CA ILE A 344 5.68 14.53 3.72
C ILE A 344 4.78 15.77 3.67
N VAL A 345 5.22 16.85 4.33
CA VAL A 345 4.45 18.11 4.40
C VAL A 345 4.28 18.73 3.01
N ARG A 346 5.34 18.72 2.19
CA ARG A 346 5.27 19.23 0.81
C ARG A 346 4.29 18.42 -0.04
N PHE A 347 4.32 17.08 0.05
CA PHE A 347 3.37 16.23 -0.66
C PHE A 347 1.93 16.46 -0.21
N GLN A 348 1.68 16.54 1.10
CA GLN A 348 0.36 16.81 1.66
C GLN A 348 -0.25 18.12 1.13
N ARG A 349 0.54 19.18 1.02
CA ARG A 349 0.08 20.52 0.58
C ARG A 349 -0.28 20.61 -0.90
N GLU A 350 0.14 19.64 -1.72
CA GLU A 350 -0.23 19.55 -3.13
C GLU A 350 -1.52 18.77 -3.38
N CYS A 351 -2.11 18.16 -2.35
CA CYS A 351 -3.28 17.31 -2.48
C CYS A 351 -4.51 17.92 -1.81
N TYR A 352 -5.71 17.49 -2.22
CA TYR A 352 -6.92 17.72 -1.43
C TYR A 352 -6.98 16.68 -0.32
N LEU A 353 -6.63 17.05 0.90
CA LEU A 353 -6.66 16.14 2.04
C LEU A 353 -8.09 15.88 2.54
N PHE A 354 -8.31 14.70 3.10
CA PHE A 354 -9.56 14.35 3.77
C PHE A 354 -9.32 13.47 5.01
N PRO A 355 -10.18 13.54 6.04
CA PRO A 355 -10.00 12.76 7.26
C PRO A 355 -10.34 11.28 7.02
N LEU A 356 -9.69 10.38 7.74
CA LEU A 356 -10.03 8.94 7.74
C LEU A 356 -10.54 8.50 9.11
N ASN A 357 -11.44 7.53 9.11
CA ASN A 357 -11.89 6.86 10.33
C ASN A 357 -10.82 5.87 10.83
N SER A 358 -9.69 6.42 11.29
CA SER A 358 -8.54 5.67 11.80
C SER A 358 -8.63 5.53 13.31
N ARG A 359 -9.34 4.51 13.80
CA ARG A 359 -9.50 4.30 15.26
C ARG A 359 -8.19 4.03 16.00
N SER A 360 -7.20 3.41 15.35
CA SER A 360 -5.91 3.09 15.97
C SER A 360 -5.10 4.35 16.26
N LYS A 361 -4.63 4.51 17.51
CA LYS A 361 -3.63 5.54 17.90
C LYS A 361 -2.18 5.17 17.55
N TYR A 362 -1.99 4.00 16.95
CA TYR A 362 -0.67 3.45 16.58
C TYR A 362 -0.32 3.67 15.11
N SER A 363 -1.10 4.48 14.38
CA SER A 363 -0.93 4.65 12.94
C SER A 363 0.50 5.06 12.56
N GLY A 364 1.12 4.31 11.65
CA GLY A 364 2.45 4.58 11.12
C GLY A 364 3.62 4.28 12.06
N ARG A 365 3.39 3.85 13.32
CA ARG A 365 4.47 3.60 14.29
C ARG A 365 5.47 2.58 13.79
N GLU A 366 5.01 1.53 13.11
CA GLU A 366 5.86 0.52 12.51
C GLU A 366 6.81 1.07 11.46
N ARG A 367 6.37 2.09 10.71
CA ARG A 367 7.17 2.69 9.63
C ARG A 367 8.14 3.72 10.17
N ILE A 368 7.75 4.41 11.24
CA ILE A 368 8.57 5.45 11.86
C ILE A 368 9.63 4.82 12.79
N PHE A 369 9.23 3.85 13.60
CA PHE A 369 10.05 3.33 14.70
C PHE A 369 10.47 1.87 14.52
N GLY A 370 9.97 1.14 13.52
CA GLY A 370 10.38 -0.24 13.23
C GLY A 370 10.29 -1.13 14.48
N PRO A 371 11.40 -1.71 14.97
CA PRO A 371 11.40 -2.61 16.12
C PRO A 371 10.91 -1.96 17.43
N TYR A 372 10.95 -0.63 17.54
CA TYR A 372 10.50 0.11 18.73
C TYR A 372 8.99 0.45 18.70
N ALA A 373 8.25 0.06 17.66
CA ALA A 373 6.86 0.49 17.46
C ALA A 373 5.89 0.10 18.60
N HIS A 374 6.19 -0.97 19.34
CA HIS A 374 5.39 -1.47 20.45
C HIS A 374 5.72 -0.79 21.79
N ASP A 375 6.98 -0.39 21.99
CA ASP A 375 7.45 0.28 23.20
C ASP A 375 8.32 1.47 22.81
N LEU A 376 7.74 2.66 22.90
CA LEU A 376 8.39 3.91 22.53
C LEU A 376 9.34 4.44 23.62
N SER A 377 9.37 3.86 24.82
CA SER A 377 10.25 4.33 25.91
C SER A 377 11.74 4.21 25.57
N THR A 378 12.08 3.31 24.65
CA THR A 378 13.44 3.08 24.16
C THR A 378 13.62 3.52 22.70
N ALA A 379 12.60 4.16 22.11
CA ALA A 379 12.65 4.58 20.72
C ALA A 379 13.69 5.69 20.51
N PRO A 380 14.49 5.63 19.44
CA PRO A 380 15.52 6.63 19.18
C PRO A 380 14.91 7.96 18.70
N ARG A 381 15.61 9.07 18.98
CA ARG A 381 15.33 10.44 18.50
C ARG A 381 16.30 10.88 17.40
N ASP A 382 16.80 9.92 16.63
CA ASP A 382 17.85 10.06 15.61
C ASP A 382 17.37 10.63 14.25
N SER A 383 16.10 11.01 14.15
CA SER A 383 15.56 11.78 13.03
C SER A 383 14.55 12.82 13.51
N SER A 384 14.36 13.88 12.73
CA SER A 384 13.35 14.92 13.01
C SER A 384 11.94 14.34 13.11
N MET A 385 11.61 13.34 12.28
CA MET A 385 10.33 12.64 12.34
C MET A 385 10.13 11.94 13.68
N ARG A 386 11.12 11.13 14.10
CA ARG A 386 11.03 10.37 15.36
C ARG A 386 10.95 11.30 16.57
N ALA A 387 11.79 12.34 16.61
CA ALA A 387 11.76 13.33 17.69
C ALA A 387 10.40 14.03 17.78
N ALA A 388 9.90 14.58 16.66
CA ALA A 388 8.63 15.31 16.64
C ALA A 388 7.42 14.43 17.01
N VAL A 389 7.42 13.16 16.59
CA VAL A 389 6.35 12.22 16.95
C VAL A 389 6.41 11.83 18.43
N LEU A 390 7.61 11.61 18.98
CA LEU A 390 7.75 11.34 20.41
C LEU A 390 7.29 12.54 21.25
N ASP A 391 7.68 13.76 20.88
CA ASP A 391 7.23 14.98 21.55
C ASP A 391 5.71 15.14 21.47
N HIS A 392 5.09 14.86 20.31
CA HIS A 392 3.64 14.90 20.14
C HIS A 392 2.94 13.92 21.09
N ILE A 393 3.44 12.68 21.17
CA ILE A 393 2.86 11.64 22.03
C ILE A 393 3.06 11.96 23.52
N GLU A 394 4.24 12.43 23.91
CA GLU A 394 4.56 12.85 25.29
C GLU A 394 3.66 14.01 25.75
N ASN A 395 3.29 14.92 24.84
CA ASN A 395 2.32 15.99 25.08
C ASN A 395 0.85 15.53 24.99
N GLY A 396 0.62 14.21 25.04
CA GLY A 396 -0.70 13.59 25.05
C GLY A 396 -1.33 13.39 23.67
N GLY A 397 -0.64 13.80 22.59
CA GLY A 397 -1.04 13.63 21.19
C GLY A 397 -1.25 12.18 20.77
N CYS A 398 -2.05 11.96 19.72
CA CYS A 398 -2.22 10.65 19.08
C CYS A 398 -1.85 10.72 17.60
N LEU A 399 -1.45 9.59 17.02
CA LEU A 399 -1.25 9.44 15.58
C LEU A 399 -2.52 8.93 14.93
N ILE A 400 -2.95 9.57 13.86
CA ILE A 400 -4.09 9.14 13.04
C ILE A 400 -3.63 8.85 11.60
N SER A 401 -4.58 8.59 10.72
CA SER A 401 -4.34 8.48 9.28
C SER A 401 -5.18 9.51 8.56
N GLY A 402 -4.75 9.89 7.37
CA GLY A 402 -5.54 10.72 6.48
C GLY A 402 -5.60 10.11 5.09
N GLY A 403 -6.39 10.75 4.24
CA GLY A 403 -6.42 10.47 2.82
C GLY A 403 -6.19 11.71 2.00
N CYS A 404 -5.91 11.53 0.72
CA CYS A 404 -5.82 12.62 -0.22
C CYS A 404 -6.36 12.24 -1.60
N LEU A 405 -6.87 13.25 -2.32
CA LEU A 405 -7.33 13.14 -3.69
C LEU A 405 -6.55 14.09 -4.60
N LEU A 406 -6.34 13.63 -5.83
CA LEU A 406 -5.74 14.35 -6.94
C LEU A 406 -6.51 14.02 -8.23
N TRP A 407 -6.66 15.00 -9.12
CA TRP A 407 -7.16 14.77 -10.48
C TRP A 407 -6.05 14.97 -11.51
N THR A 408 -6.10 14.16 -12.57
CA THR A 408 -5.07 14.15 -13.62
C THR A 408 -4.95 15.49 -14.34
N ASP A 409 -6.06 16.19 -14.53
CA ASP A 409 -6.13 17.51 -15.16
C ASP A 409 -5.65 18.65 -14.25
N HIS A 410 -5.25 18.36 -13.01
CA HIS A 410 -4.65 19.33 -12.09
C HIS A 410 -3.14 19.10 -11.88
N LEU A 411 -2.55 18.07 -12.50
CA LEU A 411 -1.15 17.70 -12.25
C LEU A 411 -0.13 18.71 -12.84
N ASP A 412 -0.57 19.56 -13.76
CA ASP A 412 0.20 20.71 -14.24
C ASP A 412 0.35 21.80 -13.16
N LYS A 413 -0.49 21.78 -12.12
CA LYS A 413 -0.44 22.71 -10.97
C LYS A 413 0.44 22.22 -9.81
N TRP A 414 1.11 21.07 -9.96
CA TRP A 414 2.02 20.58 -8.94
C TRP A 414 3.11 21.61 -8.61
N GLY A 415 3.24 21.99 -7.34
CA GLY A 415 4.14 23.06 -6.88
C GLY A 415 3.42 24.37 -6.53
N THR A 416 2.13 24.48 -6.85
CA THR A 416 1.34 25.69 -6.56
C THR A 416 0.39 25.51 -5.39
N GLN A 417 0.38 24.34 -4.72
CA GLN A 417 -0.53 24.05 -3.61
C GLN A 417 -2.01 24.29 -3.99
N PHE A 418 -2.36 23.91 -5.22
CA PHE A 418 -3.58 24.30 -5.92
C PHE A 418 -4.87 24.12 -5.12
N TYR A 419 -5.01 23.03 -4.37
CA TYR A 419 -6.23 22.75 -3.60
C TYR A 419 -6.36 23.61 -2.35
N LEU A 420 -5.26 24.02 -1.71
CA LEU A 420 -5.30 24.85 -0.50
C LEU A 420 -5.91 26.24 -0.76
N HIS A 421 -5.92 26.68 -2.01
CA HIS A 421 -6.55 27.94 -2.44
C HIS A 421 -8.04 27.80 -2.79
N GLN A 422 -8.64 26.62 -2.58
CA GLN A 422 -10.02 26.30 -2.95
C GLN A 422 -10.94 26.11 -1.75
N SER A 423 -10.75 26.89 -0.68
CA SER A 423 -11.59 26.76 0.52
C SER A 423 -13.09 26.85 0.19
N PRO A 424 -13.91 25.92 0.72
CA PRO A 424 -15.36 26.03 0.61
C PRO A 424 -15.79 27.30 1.34
N SER A 425 -16.20 28.32 0.59
CA SER A 425 -16.76 29.51 1.19
C SER A 425 -18.23 29.22 1.51
N PRO A 426 -18.71 29.44 2.74
CA PRO A 426 -20.15 29.50 2.98
C PRO A 426 -20.70 30.61 2.10
N GLN A 427 -21.56 30.27 1.14
CA GLN A 427 -22.31 31.31 0.44
C GLN A 427 -23.24 31.95 1.46
N SER A 428 -23.08 33.26 1.62
CA SER A 428 -23.94 34.16 2.41
C SER A 428 -25.37 34.13 1.95
#